data_AF-A0A2J6X4T8-F1
#
_entry.id   AF-A0A2J6X4T8-F1
#
_cell.length_a   1.000
_cell.length_b   1.000
_cell.length_c   1.000
_cell.angle_alpha   90.00
_cell.angle_beta   90.00
_cell.angle_gamma   90.00
#
_symmetry.space_group_name_H-M   'P 1'
#
loop_
_entity.id
_entity.type
_entity.pdbx_description
1 polymer ?
#
loop_
_entity_poly.entity_id
_entity_poly.type
_entity_poly.pdbx_seq_one_letter_code
_entity_poly.pdbx_strand_id
1 'polypeptide(L)' 'MPAKGVIQEIIGVVIRAKFPEDQVPEIYNAIEIPLEQGGRLVCEVQQQLGNGVVKAVAMGSTD' A
#
# COMPACT_ATOMS: atom_id res chain seq x y z
N MET A 1 -13.26 -6.36 7.26
CA MET A 1 -13.31 -4.88 7.18
C MET A 1 -12.02 -4.43 6.48
N PRO A 2 -12.04 -3.36 5.65
CA PRO A 2 -10.81 -2.88 5.03
C PRO A 2 -9.85 -2.36 6.11
N ALA A 3 -8.62 -2.86 6.10
CA ALA A 3 -7.55 -2.38 6.98
C ALA A 3 -7.10 -0.99 6.52
N LYS A 4 -6.87 -0.08 7.48
CA LYS A 4 -6.31 1.26 7.17
C LYS A 4 -4.83 1.27 7.51
N GLY A 5 -4.02 1.70 6.54
CA GLY A 5 -2.59 1.88 6.70
C GLY A 5 -2.17 3.33 6.42
N VAL A 6 -0.90 3.62 6.70
CA VAL A 6 -0.27 4.92 6.44
C VAL A 6 0.92 4.71 5.52
N ILE A 7 1.05 5.53 4.49
CA ILE A 7 2.20 5.53 3.60
C ILE A 7 3.41 6.09 4.37
N GLN A 8 4.50 5.33 4.42
CA GLN A 8 5.76 5.77 5.03
C GLN A 8 6.70 6.37 4.00
N GLU A 9 6.76 5.78 2.81
CA GLU A 9 7.74 6.14 1.79
C GLU A 9 7.23 5.77 0.39
N ILE A 10 7.61 6.58 -0.61
CA ILE A 10 7.33 6.35 -2.03
C ILE A 10 8.68 6.45 -2.77
N ILE A 11 9.09 5.37 -3.44
CA ILE A 11 10.31 5.31 -4.26
C ILE A 11 9.89 4.87 -5.67
N GLY A 12 9.70 5.84 -6.57
CA GLY A 12 9.11 5.59 -7.88
C GLY A 12 7.75 4.90 -7.73
N VAL A 13 7.58 3.73 -8.35
CA VAL A 13 6.34 2.94 -8.27
C VAL A 13 6.22 2.10 -7.00
N VAL A 14 7.25 2.07 -6.14
CA VAL A 14 7.24 1.27 -4.91
C VAL A 14 6.74 2.12 -3.74
N ILE A 15 5.74 1.61 -3.04
CA ILE A 15 5.14 2.26 -1.87
C ILE A 15 5.39 1.37 -0.65
N ARG A 16 5.95 1.95 0.40
CA ARG A 16 6.00 1.32 1.73
C ARG A 16 4.86 1.85 2.56
N ALA A 17 4.01 0.95 3.07
CA ALA A 17 2.89 1.29 3.92
C ALA A 17 2.96 0.52 5.24
N LYS A 18 2.58 1.17 6.32
CA LYS A 18 2.47 0.59 7.66
C LYS A 18 1.01 0.35 8.00
N PHE A 19 0.69 -0.87 8.40
CA PHE A 19 -0.60 -1.29 8.92
C PHE A 19 -0.48 -1.68 10.41
N PRO A 20 -1.60 -1.74 11.14
CA PRO A 20 -1.66 -2.44 12.43
C PRO A 20 -1.18 -3.89 12.27
N GLU A 21 -0.47 -4.40 13.27
CA GLU A 21 0.18 -5.73 13.18
C GLU A 21 -0.81 -6.89 13.09
N ASP A 22 -2.04 -6.69 13.56
CA ASP A 22 -3.17 -7.61 13.46
C ASP A 22 -3.94 -7.50 12.13
N GLN A 23 -3.60 -6.52 11.28
CA GLN A 23 -4.33 -6.18 10.05
C GLN A 23 -3.39 -5.95 8.86
N VAL A 24 -2.26 -6.66 8.84
CA VAL A 24 -1.30 -6.59 7.74
C VAL A 24 -1.89 -7.30 6.51
N PRO A 25 -2.00 -6.63 5.35
CA PRO A 25 -2.49 -7.27 4.14
C PRO A 25 -1.53 -8.37 3.66
N GLU A 26 -2.10 -9.43 3.10
CA GLU A 26 -1.34 -10.53 2.51
C GLU A 26 -0.64 -10.12 1.21
N ILE A 27 0.35 -10.90 0.81
CA ILE A 27 0.98 -10.75 -0.51
C ILE A 27 -0.08 -10.96 -1.60
N TYR A 28 -0.01 -10.17 -2.66
CA TYR A 28 -0.99 -10.05 -3.75
C TYR A 28 -2.32 -9.37 -3.40
N ASN A 29 -2.52 -8.91 -2.16
CA ASN A 29 -3.66 -8.05 -1.86
C ASN A 29 -3.49 -6.66 -2.47
N ALA A 30 -4.62 -6.09 -2.87
CA ALA A 30 -4.70 -4.71 -3.33
C ALA A 30 -4.75 -3.73 -2.15
N ILE A 31 -4.01 -2.63 -2.27
CA ILE A 31 -4.10 -1.43 -1.45
C ILE A 31 -4.64 -0.32 -2.34
N GLU A 32 -5.75 0.27 -1.94
CA GLU A 32 -6.35 1.40 -2.63
C GLU A 32 -5.98 2.70 -1.91
N ILE A 33 -5.30 3.60 -2.61
CA ILE A 33 -4.92 4.93 -2.12
C ILE A 33 -5.84 5.95 -2.78
N PRO A 34 -6.71 6.65 -2.03
CA PRO A 34 -7.54 7.71 -2.58
C PRO A 34 -6.69 8.90 -3.01
N LEU A 35 -6.96 9.44 -4.20
CA LEU A 35 -6.31 10.63 -4.74
C LEU A 35 -7.24 11.84 -4.60
N GLU A 36 -6.67 13.04 -4.43
CA GLU A 36 -7.43 14.27 -4.18
C GLU A 36 -8.45 14.62 -5.28
N GLN A 37 -8.22 14.20 -6.52
CA GLN A 37 -9.12 14.47 -7.66
C GLN A 37 -10.23 13.42 -7.86
N GLY A 38 -10.55 12.61 -6.84
CA GLY A 38 -11.63 11.62 -6.92
C GLY A 38 -11.25 10.32 -7.63
N GLY A 39 -9.95 10.07 -7.79
CA GLY A 39 -9.40 8.82 -8.29
C GLY A 39 -8.89 7.90 -7.17
N ARG A 40 -8.43 6.71 -7.56
CA ARG A 40 -7.69 5.82 -6.67
C ARG A 40 -6.45 5.28 -7.38
N LEU A 41 -5.34 5.23 -6.66
CA LEU A 41 -4.18 4.46 -7.08
C LEU A 41 -4.28 3.06 -6.47
N VAL A 42 -4.28 2.04 -7.32
CA VAL A 42 -4.25 0.64 -6.88
C VAL A 42 -2.79 0.20 -6.80
N CYS A 43 -2.42 -0.37 -5.67
CA CYS A 43 -1.10 -0.95 -5.44
C CYS A 43 -1.25 -2.41 -5.03
N GLU A 44 -0.34 -3.27 -5.47
CA GLU A 44 -0.34 -4.69 -5.09
C GLU A 44 0.77 -4.97 -4.09
N VAL A 45 0.46 -5.62 -2.97
CA VAL A 45 1.45 -6.04 -1.97
C VAL A 45 2.37 -7.09 -2.58
N GLN A 46 3.66 -6.78 -2.65
CA GLN A 46 4.69 -7.72 -3.14
C GLN A 46 5.43 -8.42 -1.99
N GLN A 47 5.53 -7.77 -0.84
CA GLN A 47 6.32 -8.29 0.28
C GLN A 47 5.83 -7.72 1.62
N GLN A 48 5.84 -8.56 2.66
CA GLN A 48 5.74 -8.12 4.06
C GLN A 48 7.16 -7.96 4.61
N LEU A 49 7.49 -6.77 5.13
CA LEU A 49 8.82 -6.43 5.66
C LEU A 49 8.95 -6.65 7.17
N GLY A 50 7.87 -7.10 7.83
CA GLY A 50 7.79 -7.24 9.28
C GLY A 50 7.34 -5.95 9.98
N ASN A 51 7.01 -6.06 11.27
CA ASN A 51 6.46 -4.97 12.08
C ASN A 51 5.30 -4.27 11.36
N GLY A 52 4.37 -4.99 10.74
CA GLY A 52 3.25 -4.40 9.99
C GLY A 52 3.59 -3.54 8.78
N VAL A 53 4.84 -3.54 8.31
CA VAL A 53 5.24 -2.81 7.10
C VAL A 53 5.11 -3.73 5.88
N VAL A 54 4.52 -3.21 4.81
CA VAL A 54 4.42 -3.88 3.52
C VAL A 54 5.07 -3.05 2.43
N LYS A 55 5.64 -3.73 1.44
CA LYS A 55 6.10 -3.15 0.18
C LYS A 55 5.06 -3.48 -0.89
N ALA A 56 4.44 -2.45 -1.45
CA ALA A 56 3.50 -2.56 -2.54
C ALA A 56 4.04 -1.88 -3.80
N VAL A 57 3.56 -2.30 -4.96
CA VAL A 57 3.90 -1.70 -6.25
C VAL A 57 2.64 -1.10 -6.85
N ALA A 58 2.72 0.15 -7.28
CA ALA A 58 1.65 0.86 -7.94
C ALA A 58 1.36 0.27 -9.33
N MET A 59 0.09 0.01 -9.63
CA MET A 59 -0.39 -0.47 -10.93
C MET A 59 -0.76 0.67 -11.88
N GLY A 60 -0.60 1.91 -11.45
CA GLY A 60 -0.81 3.13 -12.23
C GLY A 60 0.31 4.15 -12.00
N SER A 61 0.23 5.29 -12.66
CA SER A 61 1.20 6.37 -12.48
C SER A 61 1.24 6.85 -11.03
N THR A 62 2.45 7.08 -10.54
CA THR A 62 2.77 7.61 -9.19
C THR A 62 3.32 9.03 -9.26
N ASP A 63 3.21 9.67 -10.43
CA ASP A 63 3.65 11.05 -10.72
C ASP A 63 2.65 12.08 -10.17
#